data_AF-A0A1B7VAC2-F1
#
_entry.id   AF-A0A1B7VAC2-F1
#
_cell.length_a   1.000
_cell.length_b   1.000
_cell.length_c   1.000
_cell.angle_alpha   90.00
_cell.angle_beta   90.00
_cell.angle_gamma   90.00
#
_symmetry.space_group_name_H-M   'P 1'
#
loop_
_entity.id
_entity.type
_entity.pdbx_description
1 polymer ?
#
loop_
_entity_poly.entity_id
_entity_poly.type
_entity_poly.pdbx_seq_one_letter_code
_entity_poly.pdbx_strand_id
1 'polypeptide(L)'
;MKCINCGTDNKLKDRTANQGRCLKCNHPFVFEPTSMLNVKITDSMFSKTLADISANNTLYFTPKQLLYFLDNRVRKKAFQPTGFWFSYLFWNVWVTGFVGGFTAFIPNSFLIFNLVYQAVTIWYLWLYRSLYDIFGKISLKPLHQLDLRF
;
A
#
# COMPACT_ATOMS: atom_id res chain seq x y z
N MET A 1 -17.13 -6.45 12.08
CA MET A 1 -17.06 -6.19 10.63
C MET A 1 -18.36 -6.68 10.02
N LYS A 2 -18.90 -5.92 9.07
CA LYS A 2 -20.20 -6.22 8.47
C LYS A 2 -20.07 -7.31 7.41
N CYS A 3 -20.97 -8.28 7.44
CA CYS A 3 -21.09 -9.29 6.39
C CYS A 3 -21.60 -8.64 5.10
N ILE A 4 -20.96 -8.95 3.97
CA ILE A 4 -21.36 -8.43 2.66
C ILE A 4 -22.73 -8.97 2.21
N ASN A 5 -23.07 -10.20 2.61
CA ASN A 5 -24.31 -10.86 2.20
C ASN A 5 -25.51 -10.42 3.05
N CYS A 6 -25.38 -10.38 4.38
CA CYS A 6 -26.53 -10.13 5.28
C CYS A 6 -26.44 -8.82 6.08
N GLY A 7 -25.40 -8.01 5.88
CA GLY A 7 -25.20 -6.73 6.58
C GLY A 7 -24.96 -6.82 8.09
N THR A 8 -24.96 -8.03 8.66
CA THR A 8 -24.84 -8.23 10.11
C THR A 8 -23.43 -7.87 10.57
N ASP A 9 -23.31 -7.13 11.67
CA ASP A 9 -22.01 -6.82 12.26
C ASP A 9 -21.54 -7.99 13.15
N ASN A 10 -20.35 -8.52 12.85
CA ASN A 10 -19.77 -9.66 13.57
C ASN A 10 -18.52 -9.21 14.32
N LYS A 11 -18.41 -9.51 15.63
CA LYS A 11 -17.18 -9.25 16.40
C LYS A 11 -16.10 -10.28 16.06
N LEU A 12 -14.85 -10.01 16.44
CA LEU A 12 -13.73 -10.93 16.15
C LEU A 12 -13.95 -12.29 16.83
N LYS A 13 -14.35 -12.28 18.10
CA LYS A 13 -14.64 -13.50 18.88
C LYS A 13 -15.70 -14.37 18.20
N ASP A 14 -16.79 -13.77 17.74
CA ASP A 14 -17.90 -14.48 17.07
C ASP A 14 -17.48 -15.13 15.76
N ARG A 15 -16.51 -14.51 15.06
CA ARG A 15 -15.95 -15.01 13.80
C ARG A 15 -14.97 -16.14 14.04
N THR A 16 -14.08 -16.01 15.02
CA THR A 16 -13.16 -17.08 15.41
C THR A 16 -13.91 -18.31 15.91
N ALA A 17 -14.99 -18.12 16.67
CA ALA A 17 -15.87 -19.19 17.11
C ALA A 17 -16.62 -19.88 15.94
N ASN A 18 -16.98 -19.12 14.90
CA ASN A 18 -17.62 -19.64 13.68
C ASN A 18 -16.65 -19.89 12.52
N GLN A 19 -15.37 -20.20 12.79
CA GLN A 19 -14.39 -20.58 11.77
C GLN A 19 -14.26 -19.57 10.61
N GLY A 20 -14.31 -18.27 10.90
CA GLY A 20 -14.20 -17.22 9.89
C GLY A 20 -15.48 -17.03 9.06
N ARG A 21 -16.65 -17.40 9.59
CA ARG A 21 -17.96 -17.24 8.93
C ARG A 21 -18.89 -16.29 9.68
N CYS A 22 -19.87 -15.75 8.98
CA CYS A 22 -20.88 -14.89 9.59
C CYS A 22 -21.82 -15.70 10.51
N LEU A 23 -22.05 -15.20 11.73
CA LEU A 23 -22.95 -15.80 12.72
C LEU A 23 -24.37 -16.04 12.19
N LYS A 24 -24.88 -15.14 11.34
CA LYS A 24 -26.28 -15.15 10.89
C LYS A 24 -26.53 -15.94 9.61
N CYS A 25 -25.68 -15.75 8.60
CA CYS A 25 -25.88 -16.35 7.27
C CYS A 25 -24.85 -17.42 6.91
N ASN A 26 -23.90 -17.71 7.81
CA ASN A 26 -22.81 -18.66 7.63
C ASN A 26 -21.94 -18.42 6.39
N HIS A 27 -22.01 -17.22 5.81
CA HIS A 27 -21.20 -16.84 4.65
C HIS A 27 -19.73 -16.70 5.08
N PRO A 28 -18.78 -17.32 4.37
CA PRO A 28 -17.35 -17.17 4.66
C PRO A 28 -16.90 -15.74 4.38
N PHE A 29 -16.04 -15.21 5.23
CA PHE A 29 -15.41 -13.92 4.96
C PHE A 29 -14.24 -14.09 3.99
N VAL A 30 -14.13 -13.18 3.02
CA VAL A 30 -13.07 -13.26 1.99
C VAL A 30 -11.77 -12.66 2.52
N PHE A 31 -11.85 -11.56 3.27
CA PHE A 31 -10.70 -10.90 3.88
C PHE A 31 -10.72 -11.02 5.41
N GLU A 32 -9.70 -11.68 5.96
CA GLU A 32 -9.49 -11.75 7.40
C GLU A 32 -8.36 -10.80 7.82
N PRO A 33 -8.67 -9.65 8.45
CA PRO A 33 -7.69 -8.59 8.71
C PRO A 33 -6.61 -8.97 9.73
N THR A 34 -6.75 -10.09 10.43
CA THR A 34 -5.78 -10.65 11.37
C THR A 34 -4.75 -11.55 10.71
N SER A 35 -5.05 -12.17 9.56
CA SER A 35 -4.08 -12.98 8.82
C SER A 35 -3.27 -12.16 7.82
N MET A 36 -3.73 -10.95 7.47
CA MET A 36 -3.02 -10.05 6.56
C MET A 36 -1.93 -9.26 7.32
N LEU A 37 -0.66 -9.53 7.02
CA LEU A 37 0.53 -8.94 7.69
C LEU A 37 0.47 -7.42 7.83
N ASN A 38 0.40 -6.68 6.71
CA ASN A 38 0.59 -5.22 6.70
C ASN A 38 -0.63 -4.44 6.22
N VAL A 39 -1.59 -5.08 5.53
CA VAL A 39 -2.75 -4.40 4.96
C VAL A 39 -4.03 -4.97 5.54
N LYS A 40 -4.69 -4.21 6.42
CA LYS A 40 -5.95 -4.60 7.03
C LYS A 40 -7.10 -4.27 6.08
N ILE A 41 -7.35 -5.14 5.10
CA ILE A 41 -8.51 -5.03 4.22
C ILE A 41 -9.68 -5.77 4.88
N THR A 42 -10.85 -5.13 4.94
CA THR A 42 -12.08 -5.75 5.42
C THR A 42 -13.09 -5.86 4.29
N ASP A 43 -13.97 -6.86 4.34
CA ASP A 43 -15.03 -7.07 3.34
C ASP A 43 -15.90 -5.82 3.15
N SER A 44 -16.19 -5.07 4.22
CA SER A 44 -16.95 -3.82 4.13
C SER A 44 -16.20 -2.69 3.44
N MET A 45 -14.86 -2.64 3.58
CA MET A 45 -14.07 -1.68 2.80
C MET A 45 -14.03 -2.08 1.33
N PHE A 46 -13.95 -3.37 1.04
CA PHE A 46 -13.96 -3.87 -0.33
C PHE A 46 -15.31 -3.61 -1.01
N SER A 47 -16.43 -3.89 -0.36
CA SER A 47 -17.77 -3.65 -0.91
C SER A 47 -18.04 -2.16 -1.17
N LYS A 48 -17.61 -1.28 -0.26
CA LYS A 48 -17.70 0.17 -0.48
C LYS A 48 -16.84 0.62 -1.64
N THR A 49 -15.62 0.11 -1.74
CA THR A 49 -14.72 0.42 -2.85
C THR A 49 -15.29 -0.06 -4.18
N LEU A 50 -15.92 -1.24 -4.20
CA LEU A 50 -16.63 -1.75 -5.37
C LEU A 50 -17.79 -0.83 -5.77
N ALA A 51 -18.63 -0.42 -4.81
CA ALA A 51 -19.76 0.49 -5.08
C ALA A 51 -19.29 1.86 -5.61
N ASP A 52 -18.19 2.38 -5.06
CA ASP A 52 -17.58 3.65 -5.50
C ASP A 52 -16.99 3.53 -6.91
N ILE A 53 -16.40 2.38 -7.27
CA ILE A 53 -15.82 2.14 -8.60
C ILE A 53 -16.90 1.82 -9.64
N SER A 54 -17.95 1.10 -9.24
CA SER A 54 -19.06 0.70 -10.12
C SER A 54 -20.14 1.77 -10.29
N ALA A 55 -19.95 2.96 -9.72
CA ALA A 55 -20.94 4.03 -9.70
C ALA A 55 -22.32 3.49 -9.30
N ASN A 56 -22.40 2.84 -8.14
CA ASN A 56 -23.59 2.15 -7.63
C ASN A 56 -24.11 1.03 -8.55
N ASN A 57 -23.23 0.12 -8.99
CA ASN A 57 -23.55 -1.04 -9.83
C ASN A 57 -24.05 -0.71 -11.25
N THR A 58 -23.77 0.49 -11.75
CA THR A 58 -24.10 0.87 -13.14
C THR A 58 -23.04 0.38 -14.12
N LEU A 59 -21.81 0.14 -13.65
CA LEU A 59 -20.70 -0.36 -14.45
C LEU A 59 -20.30 -1.77 -14.00
N TYR A 60 -20.36 -2.73 -14.93
CA TYR A 60 -19.89 -4.09 -14.75
C TYR A 60 -18.44 -4.20 -15.21
N PHE A 61 -17.58 -4.77 -14.36
CA PHE A 61 -16.17 -4.99 -14.66
C PHE A 61 -15.88 -6.47 -14.76
N THR A 62 -15.04 -6.84 -15.72
CA THR A 62 -14.38 -8.14 -15.66
C THR A 62 -13.40 -8.17 -14.48
N PRO A 63 -13.14 -9.35 -13.87
CA PRO A 63 -12.18 -9.46 -12.76
C PRO A 63 -10.80 -8.86 -13.09
N LYS A 64 -10.36 -8.99 -14.35
CA LYS A 64 -9.10 -8.41 -14.84
C LYS A 64 -9.13 -6.88 -14.86
N GLN A 65 -10.24 -6.27 -15.29
CA GLN A 65 -10.39 -4.82 -15.30
C GLN A 65 -10.41 -4.25 -13.88
N LEU A 66 -11.14 -4.88 -12.96
CA LEU A 66 -11.20 -4.45 -11.56
C LEU A 66 -9.80 -4.48 -10.92
N LEU A 67 -9.07 -5.57 -11.12
CA LEU A 67 -7.70 -5.73 -10.64
C LEU A 67 -6.77 -4.65 -11.18
N TYR A 68 -6.84 -4.37 -12.49
CA TYR A 68 -6.06 -3.33 -13.12
C TYR A 68 -6.36 -1.94 -12.52
N PHE A 69 -7.62 -1.60 -12.31
CA PHE A 69 -8.01 -0.32 -11.69
C PHE A 69 -7.53 -0.19 -10.25
N LEU A 70 -7.66 -1.26 -9.47
CA LEU A 70 -7.27 -1.29 -8.06
C LEU A 70 -5.74 -1.14 -7.93
N ASP A 71 -4.98 -1.87 -8.75
CA ASP A 71 -3.52 -1.75 -8.82
C ASP A 71 -3.09 -0.34 -9.23
N ASN A 72 -3.69 0.23 -10.28
CA ASN A 72 -3.36 1.58 -10.75
C ASN A 72 -3.66 2.65 -9.66
N ARG A 73 -4.75 2.49 -8.90
CA ARG A 73 -5.10 3.42 -7.81
C ARG A 73 -4.16 3.29 -6.61
N VAL A 74 -3.77 2.08 -6.24
CA VAL A 74 -2.80 1.83 -5.16
C VAL A 74 -1.43 2.39 -5.55
N ARG A 75 -0.96 2.15 -6.78
CA ARG A 75 0.30 2.71 -7.29
C ARG A 75 0.34 4.23 -7.26
N LYS A 76 -0.75 4.90 -7.67
CA LYS A 76 -0.85 6.37 -7.65
C LYS A 76 -0.77 6.97 -6.25
N LYS A 77 -1.17 6.24 -5.20
CA LYS A 77 -1.09 6.71 -3.81
C LYS A 77 0.23 6.40 -3.13
N ALA A 78 0.98 5.42 -3.64
CA ALA A 78 2.14 4.92 -2.92
C ALA A 78 3.41 5.76 -3.10
N PHE A 79 3.48 6.59 -4.15
CA PHE A 79 4.59 7.51 -4.37
C PHE A 79 4.07 8.88 -4.83
N GLN A 80 4.19 9.88 -3.97
CA GLN A 80 3.96 11.29 -4.33
C GLN A 80 5.31 11.96 -4.63
N PRO A 81 5.66 12.14 -5.91
CA PRO A 81 6.98 12.67 -6.29
C PRO A 81 7.20 14.11 -5.82
N THR A 82 6.13 14.88 -5.67
CA THR A 82 6.17 16.28 -5.20
C THR A 82 6.68 16.40 -3.77
N GLY A 83 6.16 15.60 -2.84
CA GLY A 83 6.60 15.62 -1.44
C GLY A 83 8.04 15.15 -1.27
N PHE A 84 8.45 14.12 -2.03
CA PHE A 84 9.82 13.63 -2.06
C PHE A 84 10.80 14.69 -2.58
N TRP A 85 10.40 15.48 -3.59
CA TRP A 85 11.29 16.46 -4.17
C TRP A 85 11.58 17.64 -3.23
N PHE A 86 10.55 18.13 -2.53
CA PHE A 86 10.74 19.16 -1.50
C PHE A 86 11.60 18.65 -0.33
N SER A 87 11.35 17.44 0.16
CA SER A 87 12.15 16.90 1.26
C SER A 87 13.60 16.66 0.85
N TYR A 88 13.84 16.18 -0.37
CA TYR A 88 15.18 16.02 -0.93
C TYR A 88 15.92 17.35 -1.01
N LEU A 89 15.32 18.40 -1.57
CA LEU A 89 15.95 19.72 -1.66
C LEU A 89 16.27 20.30 -0.27
N PHE A 90 15.33 20.18 0.67
CA PHE A 90 15.51 20.63 2.04
C PHE A 90 16.69 19.92 2.72
N TRP A 91 16.73 18.59 2.65
CA TRP A 91 17.83 17.81 3.22
C TRP A 91 19.15 18.04 2.50
N ASN A 92 19.13 18.28 1.19
CA ASN A 92 20.34 18.58 0.43
C ASN A 92 20.98 19.88 0.93
N VAL A 93 20.21 20.97 1.04
CA VAL A 93 20.68 22.25 1.60
C VAL A 93 21.12 22.10 3.05
N TRP A 94 20.34 21.37 3.85
CA TRP A 94 20.64 21.20 5.28
C TRP A 94 21.90 20.37 5.53
N VAL A 95 22.05 19.19 4.91
CA VAL A 95 23.25 18.34 5.06
C VAL A 95 24.49 19.09 4.57
N THR A 96 24.35 19.76 3.43
CA THR A 96 25.45 20.47 2.77
C THR A 96 25.91 21.68 3.61
N GLY A 97 24.98 22.50 4.11
CA GLY A 97 25.30 23.65 4.96
C GLY A 97 25.71 23.29 6.39
N PHE A 98 24.98 22.37 7.03
CA PHE A 98 25.17 22.04 8.44
C PHE A 98 26.36 21.10 8.66
N VAL A 99 26.39 19.95 7.97
CA VAL A 99 27.50 18.97 8.11
C VAL A 99 28.78 19.52 7.48
N GLY A 100 28.65 20.23 6.37
CA GLY A 100 29.75 20.97 5.75
C GLY A 100 30.35 22.04 6.65
N GLY A 101 29.51 22.81 7.36
CA GLY A 101 29.97 23.82 8.33
C GLY A 101 30.71 23.20 9.52
N PHE A 102 30.22 22.07 10.04
CA PHE A 102 30.88 21.36 11.15
C PHE A 102 32.23 20.74 10.75
N THR A 103 32.41 20.40 9.48
CA THR A 103 33.62 19.73 8.97
C THR A 103 34.55 20.67 8.21
N ALA A 104 34.33 21.99 8.32
CA ALA A 104 35.10 23.03 7.64
C ALA A 104 36.61 23.04 7.97
N PHE A 105 37.01 22.40 9.07
CA PHE A 105 38.42 22.24 9.45
C PHE A 105 39.19 21.23 8.58
N ILE A 106 38.49 20.42 7.77
CA ILE A 106 39.08 19.44 6.86
C ILE A 106 38.87 19.95 5.42
N PRO A 107 39.93 20.15 4.62
CA PRO A 107 39.78 20.60 3.25
C PRO A 107 38.98 19.59 2.42
N ASN A 108 38.08 20.10 1.57
CA ASN A 108 37.21 19.33 0.67
C ASN A 108 36.20 18.37 1.34
N SER A 109 36.06 18.38 2.67
CA SER A 109 35.13 17.53 3.42
C SER A 109 33.68 17.67 2.94
N PHE A 110 33.23 18.89 2.70
CA PHE A 110 31.91 19.23 2.18
C PHE A 110 31.54 18.48 0.89
N LEU A 111 32.47 18.40 -0.07
CA LEU A 111 32.22 17.74 -1.36
C LEU A 111 32.08 16.23 -1.18
N ILE A 112 32.90 15.65 -0.29
CA ILE A 112 32.86 14.22 0.02
C ILE A 112 31.52 13.85 0.66
N PHE A 113 31.08 14.61 1.66
CA PHE A 113 29.78 14.37 2.32
C PHE A 113 28.60 14.54 1.37
N ASN A 114 28.63 15.54 0.50
CA ASN A 114 27.58 15.72 -0.51
C ASN A 114 27.53 14.53 -1.49
N LEU A 115 28.69 14.08 -2.00
CA LEU A 115 28.76 12.92 -2.90
C LEU A 115 28.27 11.62 -2.24
N VAL A 116 28.65 11.38 -0.98
CA VAL A 116 28.16 10.22 -0.22
C VAL A 116 26.65 10.29 -0.03
N TYR A 117 26.11 11.45 0.33
CA TYR A 117 24.68 11.65 0.47
C TYR A 117 23.93 11.39 -0.86
N GLN A 118 24.45 11.87 -1.98
CA GLN A 118 23.88 11.61 -3.31
C GLN A 118 23.91 10.12 -3.64
N ALA A 119 25.02 9.42 -3.39
CA ALA A 119 25.14 7.99 -3.63
C ALA A 119 24.15 7.17 -2.78
N VAL A 120 24.02 7.50 -1.50
CA VAL A 120 23.09 6.84 -0.57
C VAL A 120 21.64 7.07 -0.97
N THR A 121 21.28 8.31 -1.35
CA THR A 121 19.90 8.61 -1.78
C THR A 121 19.55 7.89 -3.09
N ILE A 122 20.46 7.83 -4.07
CA ILE A 122 20.27 7.06 -5.30
C ILE A 122 20.11 5.57 -4.99
N TRP A 123 20.95 5.01 -4.12
CA TRP A 123 20.86 3.62 -3.71
C TRP A 123 19.55 3.31 -2.99
N TYR A 124 19.12 4.17 -2.06
CA TYR A 124 17.84 4.06 -1.37
C TYR A 124 16.65 4.09 -2.34
N LEU A 125 16.66 5.00 -3.31
CA LEU A 125 15.63 5.08 -4.36
C LEU A 125 15.58 3.82 -5.23
N TRP A 126 16.75 3.26 -5.57
CA TRP A 126 16.84 2.02 -6.32
C TRP A 126 16.31 0.82 -5.50
N LEU A 127 16.66 0.73 -4.22
CA LEU A 127 16.13 -0.28 -3.31
C LEU A 127 14.61 -0.16 -3.15
N TYR A 128 14.11 1.05 -2.96
CA TYR A 128 12.69 1.34 -2.84
C TYR A 128 11.95 0.91 -4.12
N ARG A 129 12.43 1.29 -5.30
CA ARG A 129 11.85 0.84 -6.58
C ARG A 129 11.82 -0.69 -6.69
N SER A 130 12.93 -1.35 -6.35
CA SER A 130 13.03 -2.82 -6.38
C SER A 130 12.02 -3.48 -5.41
N LEU A 131 11.90 -2.97 -4.19
CA LEU A 131 10.90 -3.41 -3.20
C LEU A 131 9.47 -3.22 -3.71
N TYR A 132 9.18 -2.10 -4.38
CA TYR A 132 7.86 -1.84 -4.96
C TYR A 132 7.52 -2.81 -6.09
N ASP A 133 8.46 -3.11 -6.98
CA ASP A 133 8.25 -4.08 -8.05
C ASP A 133 8.03 -5.50 -7.47
N ILE A 134 8.71 -5.85 -6.38
CA ILE A 134 8.55 -7.12 -5.67
C ILE A 134 7.18 -7.18 -4.95
N PHE A 135 6.80 -6.15 -4.19
CA PHE A 135 5.51 -6.10 -3.50
C PHE A 135 4.32 -6.04 -4.47
N GLY A 136 4.46 -5.31 -5.59
CA GLY A 136 3.46 -5.31 -6.66
C GLY A 136 3.23 -6.72 -7.22
N LYS A 137 4.29 -7.51 -7.41
CA LYS A 137 4.18 -8.92 -7.83
C LYS A 137 3.59 -9.83 -6.74
N ILE A 138 3.92 -9.62 -5.47
CA ILE A 138 3.43 -10.45 -4.35
C ILE A 138 1.95 -10.19 -4.06
N SER A 139 1.48 -8.93 -4.12
CA SER A 139 0.08 -8.57 -3.87
C SER A 139 -0.89 -9.10 -4.93
N LEU A 140 -0.41 -9.47 -6.13
CA LEU A 140 -1.20 -10.02 -7.23
C LEU A 140 -1.32 -11.55 -7.19
N LYS A 141 -0.46 -12.23 -6.45
CA LYS A 141 -0.43 -13.70 -6.38
C LYS A 141 -1.69 -14.34 -5.75
N PRO A 142 -2.28 -13.80 -4.66
CA PRO A 142 -3.49 -14.39 -4.09
C PRO A 142 -4.77 -14.08 -4.87
N LEU A 143 -4.77 -13.06 -5.74
CA LEU A 143 -5.98 -12.62 -6.45
C LEU A 143 -6.29 -13.42 -7.72
N HIS A 144 -5.33 -14.17 -8.26
CA HIS A 144 -5.57 -15.08 -9.37
C HIS A 144 -6.32 -16.37 -8.96
N GLN A 145 -6.44 -16.64 -7.65
CA GLN A 145 -7.25 -17.75 -7.11
C GLN A 145 -8.66 -17.34 -6.67
N LEU A 146 -8.97 -16.04 -6.68
CA LEU A 146 -10.32 -15.57 -6.39
C LEU A 146 -11.16 -15.71 -7.66
N ASP A 147 -11.80 -16.88 -7.82
CA ASP A 147 -12.94 -17.08 -8.73
C ASP A 147 -14.10 -16.23 -8.19
N LEU A 148 -14.03 -14.92 -8.44
CA LEU A 148 -15.10 -13.96 -8.19
C LEU A 148 -16.22 -14.23 -9.21
N ARG A 149 -16.96 -15.31 -8.99
CA ARG A 149 -18.32 -15.45 -9.53
C ARG A 149 -19.19 -14.46 -8.78
N PHE A 150 -19.37 -13.29 -9.38
CA PHE A 150 -20.47 -12.39 -9.07
C PHE A 150 -21.74 -12.91 -9.74
#